data_AF-M1C7Q5-F1
#
_entry.id   AF-M1C7Q5-F1
#
_cell.length_a   1.000
_cell.length_b   1.000
_cell.length_c   1.000
_cell.angle_alpha   90.00
_cell.angle_beta   90.00
_cell.angle_gamma   90.00
#
_symmetry.space_group_name_H-M   'P 1'
#
loop_
_entity.id
_entity.type
_entity.pdbx_description
1 polymer ?
#
loop_
_entity_poly.entity_id
_entity_poly.type
_entity_poly.pdbx_seq_one_letter_code
_entity_poly.pdbx_strand_id
1 'polypeptide(L)'
;MNGIKEDIKSIGVLDSGHPAYQDALCNLSTRLKTLKEHSKKHFEEEEKNLLPLMEATELSKAQQDKVLDQCLDVMHGTHSHLFRFFMEGLLPPDAMHYLDMLSRCSDQNRVSTMLRLIIEKAV
;
A
#
# COMPACT_ATOMS: atom_id res chain seq x y z
N MET A 1 2.61 2.39 -13.39
CA MET A 1 3.02 3.50 -12.50
C MET A 1 3.91 4.55 -13.16
N ASN A 2 4.94 4.19 -13.95
CA ASN A 2 5.87 5.17 -14.55
C ASN A 2 5.18 6.30 -15.33
N GLY A 3 4.13 6.00 -16.10
CA GLY A 3 3.44 7.04 -16.88
C GLY A 3 2.71 8.11 -16.06
N ILE A 4 2.21 7.82 -14.85
CA ILE A 4 1.55 8.82 -13.99
C ILE A 4 2.61 9.74 -13.37
N LYS A 5 3.75 9.17 -12.95
CA LYS A 5 4.87 9.94 -12.43
C LYS A 5 5.40 10.94 -13.45
N GLU A 6 5.53 10.53 -14.71
CA GLU A 6 5.98 11.43 -15.78
C GLU A 6 4.93 12.50 -16.11
N ASP A 7 3.63 12.19 -16.08
CA ASP A 7 2.57 13.19 -16.23
C ASP A 7 2.66 14.28 -15.15
N ILE A 8 2.83 13.89 -13.88
CA ILE A 8 2.96 14.84 -12.76
C ILE A 8 4.16 15.77 -12.96
N LYS A 9 5.32 15.22 -13.35
CA LYS A 9 6.51 16.03 -13.63
C LYS A 9 6.29 17.00 -14.79
N SER A 10 5.66 16.52 -15.86
CA SER A 10 5.36 17.32 -17.05
C SER A 10 4.43 18.48 -16.71
N ILE A 11 3.38 18.23 -15.93
CA ILE A 11 2.46 19.28 -15.46
C ILE A 11 3.19 20.30 -14.60
N GLY A 12 4.11 19.87 -13.73
CA GLY A 12 4.87 20.76 -12.85
C GLY A 12 5.76 21.78 -13.57
N VAL A 13 6.07 21.57 -14.85
CA VAL A 13 6.86 22.50 -15.68
C VAL A 13 6.02 23.32 -16.66
N LEU A 14 4.71 23.06 -16.75
CA LEU A 14 3.80 23.80 -17.62
C LEU A 14 3.34 25.11 -16.97
N ASP A 15 3.17 26.14 -17.79
CA ASP A 15 2.58 27.41 -17.35
C ASP A 15 1.08 27.24 -17.09
N SER A 16 0.61 27.62 -15.90
CA SER A 16 -0.77 27.47 -15.46
C SER A 16 -1.75 28.33 -16.27
N GLY A 17 -1.27 29.35 -16.97
CA GLY A 17 -2.06 30.17 -17.90
C GLY A 17 -2.23 29.54 -19.29
N HIS A 18 -1.47 28.49 -19.62
CA HIS A 18 -1.51 27.87 -20.94
C HIS A 18 -2.62 26.80 -21.04
N PRO A 19 -3.41 26.73 -22.13
CA PRO A 19 -4.48 25.75 -22.29
C PRO A 19 -4.03 24.29 -22.06
N ALA A 20 -2.81 23.96 -22.50
CA ALA A 20 -2.22 22.64 -22.32
C ALA A 20 -2.07 22.21 -20.84
N TYR A 21 -2.01 23.15 -19.89
CA TYR A 21 -1.97 22.85 -18.46
C TYR A 21 -3.28 22.22 -17.99
N GLN A 22 -4.41 22.78 -18.40
CA GLN A 22 -5.74 22.24 -18.08
C GLN A 22 -5.96 20.87 -18.73
N ASP A 23 -5.56 20.71 -20.00
CA ASP A 23 -5.66 19.43 -20.69
C ASP A 23 -4.81 18.34 -20.01
N ALA A 24 -3.58 18.69 -19.61
CA ALA A 24 -2.70 17.77 -18.89
C ALA A 24 -3.27 17.37 -17.52
N LEU A 25 -3.85 18.31 -16.76
CA LEU A 25 -4.55 18.01 -15.51
C LEU A 25 -5.77 17.10 -15.71
N CYS A 26 -6.59 17.36 -16.73
CA CYS A 26 -7.75 16.54 -17.08
C CYS A 26 -7.35 15.11 -17.45
N ASN A 27 -6.26 14.95 -18.22
CA ASN A 27 -5.71 13.65 -18.59
C ASN A 27 -5.17 12.89 -17.37
N LEU A 28 -4.39 13.56 -16.50
CA LEU A 28 -3.90 12.96 -15.26
C LEU A 28 -5.07 12.52 -14.36
N SER A 29 -6.09 13.36 -14.19
CA SER A 29 -7.30 13.05 -13.42
C SER A 29 -8.01 11.81 -13.96
N THR A 30 -8.18 11.72 -15.28
CA THR A 30 -8.79 10.55 -15.93
C THR A 30 -7.98 9.29 -15.67
N ARG A 31 -6.66 9.34 -15.85
CA ARG A 31 -5.78 8.19 -15.60
C ARG A 31 -5.81 7.75 -14.15
N LEU A 32 -5.82 8.68 -13.19
CA LEU A 32 -5.93 8.37 -11.77
C LEU A 32 -7.28 7.71 -11.43
N LYS A 33 -8.38 8.19 -12.02
CA LYS A 33 -9.70 7.56 -11.86
C LYS A 33 -9.72 6.14 -12.41
N THR A 34 -9.18 5.92 -13.61
CA THR A 34 -9.07 4.58 -14.20
C THR A 34 -8.22 3.65 -13.32
N LEU A 35 -7.08 4.14 -12.82
CA LEU A 35 -6.24 3.38 -11.91
C LEU A 35 -7.01 2.99 -10.64
N LYS A 36 -7.72 3.95 -10.02
CA LYS A 36 -8.54 3.68 -8.84
C LYS A 36 -9.58 2.60 -9.09
N GLU A 37 -10.28 2.65 -10.23
CA GLU A 37 -11.29 1.66 -10.57
C GLU A 37 -10.68 0.27 -10.81
N HIS A 38 -9.53 0.21 -11.50
CA HIS A 38 -8.79 -1.04 -11.68
C HIS A 38 -8.31 -1.61 -10.34
N SER A 39 -7.79 -0.77 -9.44
CA SER A 39 -7.40 -1.19 -8.09
C SER A 39 -8.60 -1.73 -7.32
N LYS A 40 -9.75 -1.04 -7.35
CA LYS A 40 -10.97 -1.53 -6.72
C LYS A 40 -11.37 -2.92 -7.26
N LYS A 41 -11.41 -3.07 -8.59
CA LYS A 41 -11.74 -4.35 -9.23
C LYS A 41 -10.74 -5.45 -8.89
N HIS A 42 -9.46 -5.13 -8.74
CA HIS A 42 -8.44 -6.10 -8.36
C HIS A 42 -8.73 -6.71 -6.97
N PHE A 43 -9.13 -5.88 -6.01
CA PHE A 43 -9.46 -6.34 -4.66
C PHE A 43 -10.85 -6.96 -4.54
N GLU A 44 -11.78 -6.69 -5.47
CA GLU A 44 -13.11 -7.33 -5.44
C GLU A 44 -13.04 -8.87 -5.55
N GLU A 45 -12.07 -9.41 -6.29
CA GLU A 45 -11.90 -10.87 -6.37
C GLU A 45 -11.41 -11.44 -5.04
N GLU A 46 -10.45 -10.76 -4.41
CA GLU A 46 -9.92 -11.13 -3.10
C GLU A 46 -11.02 -11.09 -2.03
N GLU A 47 -11.81 -10.02 -2.01
CA GLU A 47 -12.91 -9.83 -1.05
C GLU A 47 -14.04 -10.85 -1.22
N LYS A 48 -14.42 -11.16 -2.47
CA LYS A 48 -15.54 -12.08 -2.75
C LYS A 48 -15.16 -13.56 -2.68
N ASN A 49 -13.91 -13.89 -3.02
CA ASN A 49 -13.49 -15.28 -3.18
C ASN A 49 -12.42 -15.70 -2.17
N LEU A 50 -11.37 -14.90 -1.96
CA LEU A 50 -10.22 -15.34 -1.15
C LEU A 50 -10.47 -15.18 0.35
N LEU A 51 -10.97 -14.02 0.80
CA LEU A 51 -11.25 -13.77 2.21
C LEU A 51 -12.25 -14.79 2.80
N PRO A 52 -13.37 -15.13 2.14
CA PRO A 52 -14.29 -16.12 2.68
C PRO A 52 -13.67 -17.52 2.81
N LEU A 53 -12.79 -17.91 1.88
CA LEU A 53 -12.07 -19.18 1.97
C LEU A 53 -11.08 -19.17 3.14
N MET A 54 -10.37 -18.06 3.35
CA MET A 54 -9.46 -17.89 4.48
C MET A 54 -10.22 -17.95 5.81
N GLU A 55 -11.37 -17.30 5.92
CA GLU A 55 -12.24 -17.35 7.10
C GLU A 55 -12.76 -18.77 7.37
N ALA A 56 -13.19 -19.48 6.33
CA ALA A 56 -13.66 -20.86 6.41
C ALA A 56 -12.55 -21.87 6.80
N THR A 57 -11.28 -21.45 6.76
CA THR A 57 -10.16 -22.31 7.17
C THR A 57 -10.10 -22.46 8.71
N GLU A 58 -10.87 -21.65 9.46
CA GLU A 58 -11.01 -21.70 10.93
C GLU A 58 -9.67 -21.89 11.67
N LEU A 59 -8.66 -21.13 11.26
CA LEU A 59 -7.32 -21.25 11.83
C LEU A 59 -7.33 -20.96 13.34
N SER A 60 -6.69 -21.83 14.11
CA SER A 60 -6.40 -21.57 15.52
C SER A 60 -5.52 -20.33 15.67
N LYS A 61 -5.54 -19.69 16.83
CA LYS A 61 -4.76 -18.47 17.08
C LYS A 61 -3.26 -18.65 16.81
N ALA A 62 -2.69 -19.79 17.20
CA ALA A 62 -1.29 -20.12 16.92
C ALA A 62 -0.99 -20.27 15.42
N GLN A 63 -1.94 -20.78 14.63
CA GLN A 63 -1.80 -20.86 13.18
C GLN A 63 -1.93 -19.48 12.53
N GLN A 64 -2.85 -18.64 13.00
CA GLN A 64 -2.97 -17.25 12.54
C GLN A 64 -1.69 -16.46 12.76
N ASP A 65 -1.10 -16.55 13.96
CA ASP A 65 0.16 -15.88 14.28
C ASP A 65 1.31 -16.37 13.38
N LYS A 66 1.38 -17.68 13.11
CA LYS A 66 2.38 -18.26 12.20
C LYS A 66 2.20 -17.78 10.74
N VAL A 67 0.97 -17.72 10.26
CA VAL A 67 0.67 -17.22 8.90
C VAL A 67 0.99 -15.72 8.82
N LEU A 68 0.65 -14.96 9.85
CA LEU A 68 0.99 -13.54 9.94
C LEU A 68 2.50 -13.30 9.88
N ASP A 69 3.30 -14.07 10.62
CA ASP A 69 4.76 -14.00 10.55
C ASP A 69 5.29 -14.22 9.13
N GLN A 70 4.72 -15.18 8.39
CA GLN A 70 5.07 -15.46 6.99
C GLN A 70 4.67 -14.30 6.06
N CYS A 71 3.47 -13.73 6.25
CA CYS A 71 3.03 -12.57 5.48
C CYS A 71 3.96 -11.37 5.67
N LEU A 72 4.39 -11.12 6.91
CA LEU A 72 5.33 -10.04 7.23
C LEU A 72 6.72 -10.30 6.64
N ASP A 73 7.18 -11.55 6.58
CA ASP A 73 8.43 -11.94 5.90
C ASP A 73 8.41 -11.56 4.42
N VAL A 74 7.34 -12.00 3.73
CA VAL A 74 7.16 -11.76 2.30
C VAL A 74 7.02 -10.27 2.03
N MET A 75 6.26 -9.55 2.84
CA MET A 75 6.08 -8.11 2.68
C MET A 75 7.41 -7.37 2.85
N HIS A 76 8.18 -7.71 3.88
CA HIS A 76 9.49 -7.13 4.11
C HIS A 76 10.45 -7.41 2.93
N GLY A 77 10.46 -8.64 2.41
CA GLY A 77 11.32 -9.04 1.30
C GLY A 77 10.97 -8.40 -0.05
N THR A 78 9.69 -8.06 -0.28
CA THR A 78 9.22 -7.61 -1.60
C THR A 78 8.96 -6.12 -1.70
N HIS A 79 8.44 -5.49 -0.64
CA HIS A 79 7.94 -4.11 -0.69
C HIS A 79 8.38 -3.25 0.50
N SER A 80 9.45 -3.63 1.20
CA SER A 80 10.02 -2.85 2.33
C SER A 80 10.22 -1.36 2.03
N HIS A 81 10.74 -1.04 0.84
CA HIS A 81 10.96 0.34 0.40
C HIS A 81 9.66 1.17 0.21
N LEU A 82 8.51 0.51 0.05
CA LEU A 82 7.19 1.16 -0.07
C LEU A 82 6.44 1.21 1.26
N PHE A 83 6.92 0.49 2.27
CA PHE A 83 6.21 0.30 3.53
C PHE A 83 5.91 1.63 4.23
N ARG A 84 6.86 2.57 4.20
CA ARG A 84 6.67 3.93 4.69
C ARG A 84 5.50 4.64 4.01
N PHE A 85 5.49 4.67 2.68
CA PHE A 85 4.45 5.34 1.90
C PHE A 85 3.08 4.69 2.11
N PHE A 86 3.05 3.37 2.27
CA PHE A 86 1.83 2.67 2.65
C PHE A 86 1.30 3.17 4.00
N MET A 87 2.14 3.20 5.05
CA MET A 87 1.74 3.68 6.38
C MET A 87 1.31 5.16 6.38
N GLU A 88 2.01 6.01 5.62
CA GLU A 88 1.65 7.44 5.48
C GLU A 88 0.33 7.65 4.72
N GLY A 89 -0.08 6.70 3.87
CA GLY A 89 -1.32 6.74 3.12
C GLY A 89 -2.56 6.24 3.86
N LEU A 90 -2.39 5.64 5.04
CA LEU A 90 -3.48 5.11 5.86
C LEU A 90 -4.13 6.19 6.72
N LEU A 91 -5.41 5.99 7.07
CA LEU A 91 -6.03 6.77 8.13
C LEU A 91 -5.36 6.42 9.47
N PRO A 92 -5.30 7.35 10.44
CA PRO A 92 -4.66 7.09 11.73
C PRO A 92 -5.14 5.80 12.44
N PRO A 93 -6.45 5.47 12.48
CA PRO A 93 -6.90 4.21 13.07
C PRO A 93 -6.36 2.97 12.35
N ASP A 94 -6.36 2.98 11.02
CA ASP A 94 -5.90 1.85 10.20
C ASP A 94 -4.40 1.64 10.36
N ALA A 95 -3.63 2.74 10.41
CA ALA A 95 -2.20 2.71 10.70
C ALA A 95 -1.92 2.08 12.08
N MET A 96 -2.72 2.43 13.10
CA MET A 96 -2.57 1.84 14.44
C MET A 96 -2.91 0.35 14.46
N HIS A 97 -3.95 -0.09 13.75
CA HIS A 97 -4.25 -1.51 13.58
C HIS A 97 -3.10 -2.27 12.92
N TYR A 98 -2.45 -1.64 11.94
CA TYR A 98 -1.29 -2.22 11.29
C TYR A 98 -0.10 -2.37 12.24
N LEU A 99 0.17 -1.35 13.08
CA LEU A 99 1.21 -1.41 14.10
C LEU A 99 0.93 -2.48 15.18
N ASP A 100 -0.33 -2.62 15.61
CA ASP A 100 -0.75 -3.68 16.52
C ASP A 100 -0.49 -5.06 15.93
N MET A 101 -0.85 -5.26 14.66
CA MET A 101 -0.58 -6.50 13.93
C MET A 101 0.92 -6.78 13.81
N LEU A 102 1.76 -5.77 13.54
CA LEU A 102 3.22 -5.94 13.58
C LEU A 102 3.73 -6.37 14.96
N SER A 103 3.16 -5.83 16.03
CA SER A 103 3.59 -6.16 17.40
C SER A 103 3.32 -7.62 17.79
N ARG A 104 2.39 -8.29 17.09
CA ARG A 104 2.09 -9.72 17.27
C ARG A 104 3.11 -10.64 16.61
N CYS A 105 4.01 -10.12 15.77
CA CYS A 105 5.03 -10.90 15.11
C CYS A 105 6.01 -11.50 16.13
N SER A 106 6.32 -12.79 15.99
CA SER A 106 7.20 -13.47 16.93
C SER A 106 8.67 -13.04 16.80
N ASP A 107 9.07 -12.61 15.60
CA ASP A 107 10.43 -12.13 15.29
C ASP A 107 10.62 -10.65 15.65
N GLN A 108 11.16 -10.42 16.85
CA GLN A 108 11.45 -9.06 17.35
C GLN A 108 12.44 -8.28 16.48
N ASN A 109 13.37 -8.95 15.78
CA ASN A 109 14.29 -8.27 14.87
C ASN A 109 13.55 -7.77 13.63
N ARG A 110 12.61 -8.56 13.12
CA ARG A 110 11.75 -8.16 12.00
C ARG A 110 10.86 -6.97 12.38
N VAL A 111 10.21 -7.03 13.54
CA VAL A 111 9.42 -5.90 14.06
C VAL A 111 10.27 -4.63 14.12
N SER A 112 11.47 -4.71 14.73
CA SER A 112 12.38 -3.57 14.81
C SER A 112 12.79 -3.03 13.44
N THR A 113 13.02 -3.90 12.47
CA THR A 113 13.40 -3.52 11.10
C THR A 113 12.25 -2.85 10.38
N MET A 114 11.03 -3.41 10.45
CA MET A 114 9.85 -2.82 9.84
C MET A 114 9.47 -1.47 10.47
N LEU A 115 9.61 -1.32 11.79
CA LEU A 115 9.40 -0.03 12.46
C LEU A 115 10.43 1.02 12.03
N ARG A 116 11.70 0.61 11.84
CA ARG A 116 12.74 1.51 11.30
C ARG A 116 12.40 2.00 9.90
N LEU A 117 11.83 1.17 9.03
CA LEU A 117 11.40 1.59 7.69
C LEU A 117 10.36 2.72 7.72
N ILE A 118 9.57 2.85 8.79
CA ILE A 118 8.59 3.95 8.95
C ILE A 118 9.31 5.25 9.31
N ILE A 119 10.31 5.18 10.19
CA ILE A 119 10.97 6.36 10.79
C ILE A 119 12.09 6.88 9.88
N GLU A 120 12.89 5.99 9.32
CA GLU A 120 14.04 6.33 8.50
C GLU A 120 13.59 7.04 7.22
N LYS A 121 14.18 8.20 6.95
CA LYS A 121 13.96 8.91 5.68
C LYS A 121 14.64 8.11 4.59
N ALA A 122 13.89 7.76 3.54
CA ALA A 122 14.49 7.36 2.28
C ALA A 122 15.46 8.48 1.85
N VAL A 123 16.74 8.15 1.78
CA VAL A 123 17.80 9.02 1.26
C VAL A 123 17.62 9.17 -0.24
#